data_AF-Q0YPW3-F1
#
_entry.id   AF-Q0YPW3-F1
#
_cell.length_a   1.000
_cell.length_b   1.000
_cell.length_c   1.000
_cell.angle_alpha   90.00
_cell.angle_beta   90.00
_cell.angle_gamma   90.00
#
_symmetry.space_group_name_H-M   'P 1'
#
loop_
_entity.id
_entity.type
_entity.pdbx_description
1 polymer ?
#
loop_
_entity_poly.entity_id
_entity_poly.type
_entity_poly.pdbx_seq_one_letter_code
_entity_poly.pdbx_strand_id
1 'polypeptide(L)'
;MITQGKNIQQQAEQDPDRFFDLIPDPVCIVSSDGSFRKVNAAWELVLGYSNEELLSISFFDLIHPEDRELTIKELEPQAALKNRHFINRYRAKSGDYRWLEWNANPADGGVLYATARDVTCRIEAEEQIRLLADTFTWCAHGIAIGIPSTKRIMTCNHAFAAMHGMSIDEVSGQLFFDLYPESEHAAIQRHLTELKQKDSLRFETRRLKKDGSVFAAQMDIVNIQDDQGQGALSYHNSSGYHRKNKARGCTP
;
A
#
# COMPACT_ATOMS: atom_id res chain seq x y z
N MET A 1 4.59 -5.06 51.20
CA MET A 1 4.53 -5.24 49.74
C MET A 1 5.94 -5.12 49.11
N ILE A 2 6.85 -6.06 49.36
CA ILE A 2 8.22 -6.04 48.77
C ILE A 2 8.55 -7.40 48.10
N THR A 3 7.71 -8.42 48.25
CA THR A 3 8.00 -9.80 47.81
C THR A 3 7.79 -10.06 46.31
N GLN A 4 7.02 -9.23 45.59
CA GLN A 4 6.74 -9.47 44.17
C GLN A 4 7.91 -9.10 43.23
N GLY A 5 8.70 -8.06 43.55
CA GLY A 5 9.83 -7.65 42.70
C GLY A 5 11.00 -8.63 42.69
N LYS A 6 11.27 -9.32 43.80
CA LYS A 6 12.38 -10.28 43.90
C LYS A 6 12.13 -11.59 43.14
N ASN A 7 10.87 -12.03 43.02
CA ASN A 7 10.53 -13.29 42.36
C ASN A 7 10.65 -13.21 40.83
N ILE A 8 10.28 -12.07 40.23
CA ILE A 8 10.43 -11.85 38.78
C ILE A 8 11.91 -11.81 38.39
N GLN A 9 12.74 -11.18 39.23
CA GLN A 9 14.17 -11.07 38.98
C GLN A 9 14.91 -12.41 39.18
N GLN A 10 14.53 -13.20 40.18
CA GLN A 10 15.06 -14.56 40.39
C GLN A 10 14.60 -15.55 39.32
N GLN A 11 13.38 -15.44 38.78
CA GLN A 11 12.94 -16.27 37.66
C GLN A 11 13.65 -15.91 36.35
N ALA A 12 13.98 -14.64 36.12
CA ALA A 12 14.76 -14.19 34.96
C ALA A 12 16.22 -14.68 35.00
N GLU A 13 16.79 -14.86 36.19
CA GLU A 13 18.16 -15.40 36.38
C GLU A 13 18.22 -16.93 36.23
N GLN A 14 17.10 -17.64 36.39
CA GLN A 14 17.08 -19.10 36.44
C GLN A 14 17.00 -19.78 35.06
N ASP A 15 16.58 -19.07 34.00
CA ASP A 15 16.47 -19.64 32.66
C ASP A 15 16.53 -18.56 31.55
N PRO A 16 17.71 -17.98 31.29
CA PRO A 16 17.88 -16.98 30.23
C PRO A 16 17.58 -17.53 28.82
N ASP A 17 17.68 -18.85 28.62
CA ASP A 17 17.33 -19.50 27.36
C ASP A 17 15.81 -19.49 27.14
N ARG A 18 15.04 -19.78 28.19
CA ARG A 18 13.58 -19.70 28.11
C ARG A 18 13.08 -18.29 27.84
N PHE A 19 13.70 -17.26 28.40
CA PHE A 19 13.30 -15.88 28.09
C PHE A 19 13.55 -15.54 26.63
N PHE A 20 14.69 -15.99 26.09
CA PHE A 20 15.06 -15.81 24.68
C PHE A 20 14.05 -16.44 23.73
N ASP A 21 13.54 -17.64 24.06
CA ASP A 21 12.51 -18.34 23.28
C ASP A 21 11.09 -17.79 23.43
N LEU A 22 10.82 -17.02 24.48
CA LEU A 22 9.52 -16.35 24.68
C LEU A 22 9.39 -15.05 23.88
N ILE A 23 10.47 -14.53 23.31
CA ILE A 23 10.43 -13.33 22.47
C ILE A 23 9.71 -13.71 21.15
N PRO A 24 8.61 -13.02 20.79
CA PRO A 24 7.80 -13.39 19.62
C PRO A 24 8.47 -13.05 18.29
N ASP A 25 9.36 -12.05 18.30
CA ASP A 25 10.13 -11.63 17.15
C ASP A 25 11.40 -12.50 17.03
N PRO A 26 11.85 -12.85 15.80
CA PRO A 26 13.13 -13.51 15.58
C PRO A 26 14.29 -12.80 16.28
N VAL A 27 15.03 -13.51 17.13
CA VAL A 27 16.24 -13.00 17.78
C VAL A 27 17.39 -13.92 17.46
N CYS A 28 18.56 -13.36 17.17
CA CYS A 28 19.75 -14.13 16.93
C CYS A 28 21.02 -13.46 17.46
N ILE A 29 22.03 -14.29 17.68
CA ILE A 29 23.41 -13.88 17.83
C ILE A 29 24.14 -14.36 16.59
N VAL A 30 24.80 -13.47 15.88
CA VAL A 30 25.54 -13.80 14.66
C VAL A 30 27.00 -13.40 14.77
N SER A 31 27.87 -14.14 14.10
CA SER A 31 29.27 -13.77 13.93
C SER A 31 29.49 -12.98 12.64
N SER A 32 30.58 -12.21 12.62
CA SER A 32 31.02 -11.46 11.43
C SER A 32 31.33 -12.34 10.20
N ASP A 33 31.52 -13.65 10.40
CA ASP A 33 31.75 -14.63 9.33
C ASP A 33 30.47 -15.08 8.61
N GLY A 34 29.29 -14.58 9.01
CA GLY A 34 28.03 -14.98 8.38
C GLY A 34 27.29 -16.12 9.08
N SER A 35 27.78 -16.61 10.23
CA SER A 35 27.18 -17.74 10.95
C SER A 35 26.21 -17.31 12.05
N PHE A 36 25.11 -18.06 12.20
CA PHE A 36 24.26 -17.99 13.38
C PHE A 36 24.95 -18.72 14.54
N ARG A 37 25.11 -18.03 15.68
CA ARG A 37 25.62 -18.61 16.94
C ARG A 37 24.50 -19.03 17.86
N LYS A 38 23.37 -18.32 17.81
CA LYS A 38 22.15 -18.63 18.56
C LYS A 38 20.95 -18.05 17.85
N VAL A 39 19.83 -18.75 17.88
CA VAL A 39 18.53 -18.35 17.31
C VAL A 39 17.42 -18.81 18.24
N ASN A 40 16.31 -18.06 18.32
CA ASN A 40 15.15 -18.42 19.12
C ASN A 40 14.09 -19.16 18.30
N ALA A 41 13.09 -19.74 18.96
CA ALA A 41 11.99 -20.46 18.31
C ALA A 41 11.16 -19.63 17.30
N ALA A 42 11.16 -18.30 17.39
CA ALA A 42 10.40 -17.44 16.47
C ALA A 42 10.87 -17.54 15.01
N TRP A 43 12.12 -17.94 14.78
CA TRP A 43 12.65 -18.16 13.42
C TRP A 43 11.92 -19.26 12.66
N GLU A 44 11.51 -20.32 13.34
CA GLU A 44 10.78 -21.43 12.72
C GLU A 44 9.40 -20.97 12.25
N LEU A 45 8.75 -20.07 13.00
CA LEU A 45 7.46 -19.49 12.59
C LEU A 45 7.59 -18.55 11.39
N VAL A 46 8.67 -17.77 11.33
CA VAL A 46 8.85 -16.74 10.28
C VAL A 46 9.43 -17.31 8.98
N LEU A 47 10.48 -18.14 9.08
CA LEU A 47 11.19 -18.68 7.91
C LEU A 47 11.00 -20.18 7.70
N GLY A 48 10.45 -20.93 8.67
CA GLY A 48 10.22 -22.38 8.53
C GLY A 48 11.45 -23.26 8.67
N TYR A 49 12.61 -22.70 9.03
CA TYR A 49 13.81 -23.47 9.34
C TYR A 49 13.85 -23.80 10.83
N SER A 50 14.32 -25.00 11.17
CA SER A 50 14.59 -25.32 12.57
C SER A 50 15.84 -24.58 13.07
N ASN A 51 15.98 -24.46 14.38
CA ASN A 51 17.18 -23.85 14.98
C ASN A 51 18.47 -24.59 14.55
N GLU A 52 18.44 -25.93 14.49
CA GLU A 52 19.59 -26.73 14.06
C GLU A 52 19.97 -26.45 12.60
N GLU A 53 19.00 -26.31 11.72
CA GLU A 53 19.23 -25.94 10.32
C GLU A 53 19.85 -24.55 10.22
N LEU A 54 19.28 -23.56 10.94
CA LEU A 54 19.79 -22.18 10.95
C LEU A 54 21.22 -22.08 11.46
N LEU A 55 21.58 -22.83 12.50
CA LEU A 55 22.95 -22.86 13.03
C LEU A 55 23.97 -23.51 12.07
N SER A 56 23.49 -24.24 11.06
CA SER A 56 24.34 -24.90 10.06
C SER A 56 24.50 -24.14 8.74
N ILE A 57 23.71 -23.08 8.52
CA ILE A 57 23.70 -22.28 7.28
C ILE A 57 24.23 -20.87 7.51
N SER A 58 24.77 -20.26 6.46
CA SER A 58 25.11 -18.85 6.50
C SER A 58 23.87 -17.98 6.29
N PHE A 59 23.72 -16.92 7.08
CA PHE A 59 22.63 -15.97 6.85
C PHE A 59 22.75 -15.24 5.51
N PHE A 60 23.96 -15.15 4.91
CA PHE A 60 24.14 -14.59 3.56
C PHE A 60 23.46 -15.42 2.47
N ASP A 61 23.30 -16.73 2.68
CA ASP A 61 22.62 -17.62 1.75
C ASP A 61 21.09 -17.45 1.81
N LEU A 62 20.58 -16.98 2.95
CA LEU A 62 19.17 -16.65 3.13
C LEU A 62 18.83 -15.28 2.55
N ILE A 63 19.77 -14.34 2.52
CA ILE A 63 19.52 -12.99 2.00
C ILE A 63 19.30 -13.01 0.49
N HIS A 64 18.26 -12.31 0.04
CA HIS A 64 17.96 -12.11 -1.37
C HIS A 64 19.20 -11.54 -2.10
N PRO A 65 19.57 -12.04 -3.30
CA PRO A 65 20.80 -11.66 -3.98
C PRO A 65 21.03 -10.14 -4.12
N GLU A 66 19.98 -9.38 -4.45
CA GLU A 66 20.03 -7.91 -4.59
C GLU A 66 20.30 -7.17 -3.28
N ASP A 67 19.99 -7.78 -2.13
CA ASP A 67 20.10 -7.12 -0.83
C ASP A 67 21.45 -7.43 -0.15
N ARG A 68 22.24 -8.36 -0.71
CA ARG A 68 23.48 -8.85 -0.08
C ARG A 68 24.52 -7.75 0.08
N GLU A 69 24.79 -7.00 -0.99
CA GLU A 69 25.81 -5.95 -0.96
C GLU A 69 25.46 -4.84 0.05
N LEU A 70 24.19 -4.44 0.09
CA LEU A 70 23.72 -3.46 1.08
C LEU A 70 23.80 -4.02 2.50
N THR A 71 23.39 -5.27 2.72
CA THR A 71 23.48 -5.90 4.04
C THR A 71 24.93 -6.01 4.52
N ILE A 72 25.88 -6.34 3.64
CA ILE A 72 27.31 -6.40 4.00
C ILE A 72 27.80 -5.03 4.48
N LYS A 73 27.43 -3.94 3.80
CA LYS A 73 27.78 -2.58 4.22
C LYS A 73 27.20 -2.23 5.58
N GLU A 74 25.95 -2.61 5.84
CA GLU A 74 25.34 -2.43 7.17
C GLU A 74 26.07 -3.22 8.25
N LEU A 75 26.73 -4.33 7.91
CA LEU A 75 27.49 -5.14 8.85
C LEU A 75 28.90 -4.60 9.16
N GLU A 76 29.44 -3.66 8.38
CA GLU A 76 30.81 -3.16 8.53
C GLU A 76 31.05 -2.43 9.86
N PRO A 77 32.22 -2.61 10.53
CA PRO A 77 32.51 -2.02 11.83
C PRO A 77 32.42 -0.48 11.87
N GLN A 78 32.63 0.21 10.75
CA GLN A 78 32.52 1.68 10.69
C GLN A 78 31.05 2.16 10.78
N ALA A 79 30.08 1.31 10.46
CA ALA A 79 28.65 1.55 10.70
C ALA A 79 28.25 1.36 12.17
N ALA A 80 29.13 0.83 13.03
CA ALA A 80 28.83 0.39 14.41
C ALA A 80 28.59 1.51 15.43
N LEU A 81 28.67 2.78 15.04
CA LEU A 81 28.47 3.92 15.95
C LEU A 81 26.99 4.27 16.19
N LYS A 82 26.04 3.60 15.52
CA LYS A 82 24.59 3.83 15.67
C LYS A 82 23.83 2.51 15.57
N ASN A 83 22.77 2.34 16.38
CA ASN A 83 21.82 1.23 16.29
C ASN A 83 21.47 0.95 14.82
N ARG A 84 21.86 -0.22 14.30
CA ARG A 84 21.68 -0.56 12.89
C ARG A 84 20.22 -0.88 12.66
N HIS A 85 19.55 -0.05 11.89
CA HIS A 85 18.16 -0.25 11.51
C HIS A 85 18.05 -0.29 9.99
N PHE A 86 17.78 -1.48 9.45
CA PHE A 86 17.67 -1.70 8.00
C PHE A 86 16.63 -2.79 7.72
N ILE A 87 16.17 -2.86 6.48
CA ILE A 87 15.21 -3.86 6.03
C ILE A 87 15.83 -4.61 4.85
N ASN A 88 15.74 -5.95 4.86
CA ASN A 88 16.15 -6.78 3.73
C ASN A 88 15.25 -8.02 3.60
N ARG A 89 15.39 -8.72 2.47
CA ARG A 89 14.62 -9.93 2.18
C ARG A 89 15.39 -11.19 2.59
N TYR A 90 14.75 -12.06 3.36
CA TYR A 90 15.24 -13.39 3.71
C TYR A 90 14.38 -14.47 3.05
N ARG A 91 15.01 -15.49 2.49
CA ARG A 91 14.33 -16.62 1.86
C ARG A 91 13.85 -17.61 2.93
N ALA A 92 12.54 -17.79 3.04
CA ALA A 92 11.94 -18.85 3.83
C ALA A 92 12.22 -20.23 3.21
N LYS A 93 12.02 -21.29 3.99
CA LYS A 93 12.19 -22.67 3.55
C LYS A 93 11.23 -23.07 2.43
N SER A 94 10.07 -22.40 2.34
CA SER A 94 9.14 -22.56 1.21
C SER A 94 9.71 -22.05 -0.12
N GLY A 95 10.73 -21.19 -0.07
CA GLY A 95 11.29 -20.49 -1.23
C GLY A 95 10.84 -19.03 -1.36
N ASP A 96 9.76 -18.64 -0.66
CA ASP A 96 9.26 -17.27 -0.66
C ASP A 96 10.18 -16.33 0.13
N TYR A 97 10.16 -15.05 -0.18
CA TYR A 97 10.93 -14.04 0.55
C TYR A 97 10.08 -13.34 1.61
N ARG A 98 10.68 -13.15 2.79
CA ARG A 98 10.15 -12.36 3.89
C ARG A 98 10.96 -11.10 4.05
N TRP A 99 10.29 -9.96 4.22
CA TRP A 99 10.94 -8.70 4.56
C TRP A 99 11.16 -8.65 6.07
N LEU A 100 12.43 -8.61 6.47
CA LEU A 100 12.82 -8.52 7.87
C LEU A 100 13.39 -7.13 8.16
N GLU A 101 12.78 -6.45 9.12
CA GLU A 101 13.27 -5.19 9.69
C GLU A 101 14.17 -5.51 10.88
N TRP A 102 15.43 -5.11 10.79
CA TRP A 102 16.48 -5.48 11.73
C TRP A 102 16.80 -4.36 12.70
N ASN A 103 17.09 -4.74 13.94
CA ASN A 103 17.84 -3.94 14.89
C ASN A 103 19.03 -4.76 15.39
N ALA A 104 20.25 -4.33 15.07
CA ALA A 104 21.46 -5.06 15.41
C ALA A 104 22.43 -4.20 16.24
N ASN A 105 22.94 -4.78 17.32
CA ASN A 105 23.87 -4.16 18.24
C ASN A 105 25.14 -5.02 18.36
N PRO A 106 26.33 -4.43 18.14
CA PRO A 106 27.58 -5.15 18.35
C PRO A 106 27.80 -5.43 19.83
N ALA A 107 28.46 -6.55 20.13
CA ALA A 107 28.89 -6.90 21.48
C ALA A 107 30.35 -7.38 21.48
N ASP A 108 30.89 -7.56 22.68
CA ASP A 108 32.25 -8.07 22.86
C ASP A 108 32.43 -9.45 22.21
N GLY A 109 33.64 -9.73 21.71
CA GLY A 109 33.94 -11.00 21.05
C GLY A 109 33.57 -11.06 19.56
N GLY A 110 33.25 -9.92 18.93
CA GLY A 110 33.04 -9.84 17.48
C GLY A 110 31.72 -10.46 17.01
N VAL A 111 30.72 -10.49 17.89
CA VAL A 111 29.36 -10.95 17.61
C VAL A 111 28.39 -9.78 17.58
N LEU A 112 27.26 -9.98 16.91
CA LEU A 112 26.16 -9.05 16.82
C LEU A 112 24.91 -9.69 17.42
N TYR A 113 24.26 -8.97 18.33
CA TYR A 113 22.94 -9.31 18.83
C TYR A 113 21.93 -8.62 17.94
N ALA A 114 21.07 -9.38 17.30
CA ALA A 114 20.11 -8.86 16.35
C ALA A 114 18.70 -9.35 16.66
N THR A 115 17.74 -8.44 16.53
CA THR A 115 16.31 -8.74 16.54
C THR A 115 15.76 -8.39 15.17
N ALA A 116 14.90 -9.24 14.61
CA ALA A 116 14.24 -9.02 13.35
C ALA A 116 12.72 -8.98 13.57
N ARG A 117 12.02 -8.12 12.86
CA ARG A 117 10.56 -8.13 12.78
C ARG A 117 10.13 -8.47 11.36
N ASP A 118 9.21 -9.42 11.21
CA ASP A 118 8.60 -9.68 9.91
C ASP A 118 7.65 -8.52 9.54
N VAL A 119 8.02 -7.77 8.51
CA VAL A 119 7.25 -6.64 7.98
C VAL A 119 6.69 -6.93 6.58
N THR A 120 6.69 -8.20 6.16
CA THR A 120 6.23 -8.64 4.84
C THR A 120 4.82 -8.17 4.55
N CYS A 121 3.87 -8.46 5.44
CA CYS A 121 2.46 -8.05 5.27
C CYS A 121 2.29 -6.54 5.15
N ARG A 122 3.11 -5.75 5.87
CA ARG A 122 3.07 -4.29 5.80
C ARG A 122 3.53 -3.81 4.43
N ILE A 123 4.68 -4.28 3.96
CA ILE A 123 5.25 -3.88 2.66
C ILE A 123 4.34 -4.33 1.51
N GLU A 124 3.81 -5.55 1.56
CA GLU A 124 2.87 -6.05 0.55
C GLU A 124 1.57 -5.23 0.51
N ALA A 125 1.02 -4.86 1.67
CA ALA A 125 -0.16 -4.01 1.73
C ALA A 125 0.10 -2.61 1.18
N GLU A 126 1.24 -2.00 1.54
CA GLU A 126 1.66 -0.69 1.01
C GLU A 126 1.85 -0.73 -0.51
N GLU A 127 2.45 -1.79 -1.04
CA GLU A 127 2.64 -2.01 -2.48
C GLU A 127 1.30 -2.18 -3.21
N GLN A 128 0.37 -2.96 -2.65
CA GLN A 128 -0.97 -3.12 -3.20
C GLN A 128 -1.75 -1.80 -3.24
N ILE A 129 -1.69 -1.02 -2.16
CA ILE A 129 -2.31 0.32 -2.11
C ILE A 129 -1.70 1.22 -3.18
N ARG A 130 -0.37 1.22 -3.33
CA ARG A 130 0.32 2.01 -4.36
C ARG A 130 -0.11 1.60 -5.76
N LEU A 131 -0.14 0.31 -6.06
CA LEU A 131 -0.57 -0.19 -7.37
C LEU A 131 -2.02 0.20 -7.69
N LEU A 132 -2.92 0.14 -6.71
CA LEU A 132 -4.30 0.59 -6.87
C LEU A 132 -4.38 2.11 -7.10
N ALA A 133 -3.61 2.91 -6.36
CA ALA A 133 -3.55 4.35 -6.54
C ALA A 133 -2.98 4.73 -7.92
N ASP A 134 -1.95 4.04 -8.39
CA ASP A 134 -1.39 4.23 -9.74
C ASP A 134 -2.41 3.84 -10.82
N THR A 135 -3.12 2.72 -10.62
CA THR A 135 -4.19 2.29 -11.53
C THR A 135 -5.30 3.34 -11.63
N PHE A 136 -5.73 3.92 -10.50
CA PHE A 136 -6.68 5.02 -10.49
C PHE A 136 -6.13 6.25 -11.24
N THR A 137 -4.91 6.66 -10.89
CA THR A 137 -4.26 7.88 -11.40
C THR A 137 -4.06 7.84 -12.91
N TRP A 138 -3.57 6.71 -13.43
CA TRP A 138 -3.21 6.52 -14.84
C TRP A 138 -4.30 5.85 -15.68
N CYS A 139 -5.48 5.60 -15.12
CA CYS A 139 -6.62 5.11 -15.88
C CYS A 139 -6.97 6.07 -17.02
N ALA A 140 -7.19 5.53 -18.23
CA ALA A 140 -7.56 6.31 -19.40
C ALA A 140 -8.98 6.90 -19.32
N HIS A 141 -9.86 6.30 -18.52
CA HIS A 141 -11.20 6.84 -18.25
C HIS A 141 -11.13 7.92 -17.17
N GLY A 142 -11.92 8.97 -17.32
CA GLY A 142 -12.01 10.01 -16.31
C GLY A 142 -12.79 9.47 -15.11
N ILE A 143 -12.15 9.37 -13.95
CA ILE A 143 -12.78 8.96 -12.70
C ILE A 143 -12.78 10.14 -11.74
N ALA A 144 -13.95 10.45 -11.16
CA ALA A 144 -14.06 11.36 -10.03
C ALA A 144 -14.80 10.68 -8.89
N ILE A 145 -14.44 10.99 -7.65
CA ILE A 145 -15.12 10.52 -6.46
C ILE A 145 -15.71 11.74 -5.77
N GLY A 146 -17.02 11.74 -5.53
CA GLY A 146 -17.73 12.83 -4.88
C GLY A 146 -18.39 12.41 -3.57
N ILE A 147 -18.64 13.40 -2.71
CA ILE A 147 -19.35 13.25 -1.44
C ILE A 147 -20.83 13.61 -1.69
N PRO A 148 -21.78 12.67 -1.56
CA PRO A 148 -23.20 12.91 -1.85
C PRO A 148 -23.82 14.03 -0.99
N SER A 149 -23.43 14.12 0.29
CA SER A 149 -24.02 15.08 1.24
C SER A 149 -23.66 16.54 0.91
N THR A 150 -22.42 16.78 0.46
CA THR A 150 -21.94 18.12 0.10
C THR A 150 -22.05 18.41 -1.39
N LYS A 151 -22.29 17.38 -2.22
CA LYS A 151 -22.26 17.43 -3.69
C LYS A 151 -20.93 17.93 -4.24
N ARG A 152 -19.85 17.79 -3.46
CA ARG A 152 -18.50 18.20 -3.86
C ARG A 152 -17.71 17.02 -4.37
N ILE A 153 -16.82 17.29 -5.31
CA ILE A 153 -15.83 16.32 -5.75
C ILE A 153 -14.75 16.23 -4.66
N MET A 154 -14.53 15.03 -4.13
CA MET A 154 -13.48 14.77 -3.15
C MET A 154 -12.12 14.63 -3.84
N THR A 155 -12.06 13.90 -4.95
CA THR A 155 -10.85 13.69 -5.74
C THR A 155 -11.21 13.24 -7.16
N CYS A 156 -10.25 13.30 -8.08
CA CYS A 156 -10.38 12.76 -9.43
C CYS A 156 -9.04 12.30 -9.97
N ASN A 157 -9.04 11.48 -11.02
CA ASN A 157 -7.83 11.04 -11.68
C ASN A 157 -7.37 12.01 -12.78
N HIS A 158 -6.19 11.74 -13.33
CA HIS A 158 -5.53 12.60 -14.29
C HIS A 158 -6.35 12.79 -15.58
N ALA A 159 -7.01 11.72 -16.04
CA ALA A 159 -7.87 11.75 -17.23
C ALA A 159 -9.11 12.64 -17.02
N PHE A 160 -9.75 12.58 -15.85
CA PHE A 160 -10.93 13.40 -15.56
C PHE A 160 -10.59 14.90 -15.56
N ALA A 161 -9.51 15.27 -14.88
CA ALA A 161 -9.03 16.65 -14.83
C ALA A 161 -8.68 17.17 -16.24
N ALA A 162 -7.96 16.37 -17.03
CA ALA A 162 -7.59 16.70 -18.40
C ALA A 162 -8.80 16.91 -19.33
N MET A 163 -9.86 16.09 -19.21
CA MET A 163 -11.09 16.26 -20.00
C MET A 163 -11.75 17.63 -19.78
N HIS A 164 -11.64 18.18 -18.57
CA HIS A 164 -12.20 19.48 -18.20
C HIS A 164 -11.20 20.63 -18.39
N GLY A 165 -9.95 20.35 -18.76
CA GLY A 165 -8.88 21.36 -18.89
C GLY A 165 -8.48 21.99 -17.55
N MET A 166 -8.56 21.22 -16.46
CA MET A 166 -8.28 21.65 -15.09
C MET A 166 -7.18 20.79 -14.48
N SER A 167 -6.59 21.23 -13.36
CA SER A 167 -5.77 20.36 -12.51
C SER A 167 -6.65 19.53 -11.55
N ILE A 168 -6.09 18.46 -10.98
CA ILE A 168 -6.79 17.63 -9.97
C ILE A 168 -7.18 18.50 -8.76
N ASP A 169 -6.29 19.37 -8.31
CA ASP A 169 -6.54 20.28 -7.18
C ASP A 169 -7.63 21.30 -7.48
N GLU A 170 -7.70 21.79 -8.72
CA GLU A 170 -8.76 22.71 -9.14
C GLU A 170 -10.13 22.03 -9.13
N VAL A 171 -10.22 20.77 -9.56
CA VAL A 171 -11.47 20.01 -9.58
C VAL A 171 -11.89 19.60 -8.17
N SER A 172 -10.91 19.28 -7.31
CA SER A 172 -11.15 18.83 -5.95
C SER A 172 -11.78 19.96 -5.11
N GLY A 173 -12.89 19.67 -4.47
CA GLY A 173 -13.69 20.63 -3.71
C GLY A 173 -14.72 21.40 -4.53
N GLN A 174 -14.69 21.39 -5.87
CA GLN A 174 -15.75 22.01 -6.68
C GLN A 174 -17.10 21.32 -6.48
N LEU A 175 -18.19 22.06 -6.69
CA LEU A 175 -19.50 21.44 -6.75
C LEU A 175 -19.60 20.65 -8.06
N PHE A 176 -20.14 19.44 -7.96
CA PHE A 176 -20.33 18.57 -9.11
C PHE A 176 -21.13 19.26 -10.23
N PHE A 177 -22.11 20.09 -9.88
CA PHE A 177 -22.97 20.84 -10.80
C PHE A 177 -22.22 21.92 -11.60
N ASP A 178 -21.08 22.43 -11.10
CA ASP A 178 -20.30 23.47 -11.78
C ASP A 178 -19.67 22.95 -13.08
N LEU A 179 -19.53 21.63 -13.21
CA LEU A 179 -19.01 20.96 -14.40
C LEU A 179 -20.10 20.67 -15.46
N TYR A 180 -21.32 21.17 -15.25
CA TYR A 180 -22.45 21.01 -16.16
C TYR A 180 -23.00 22.39 -16.59
N PRO A 181 -23.42 22.55 -17.85
CA PRO A 181 -24.21 23.70 -18.25
C PRO A 181 -25.49 23.81 -17.39
N GLU A 182 -25.92 25.02 -17.05
CA GLU A 182 -27.13 25.25 -16.24
C GLU A 182 -28.38 24.57 -16.82
N SER A 183 -28.45 24.47 -18.15
CA SER A 183 -29.54 23.77 -18.86
C SER A 183 -29.64 22.28 -18.52
N GLU A 184 -28.55 21.66 -18.09
CA GLU A 184 -28.50 20.23 -17.74
C GLU A 184 -28.81 19.97 -16.25
N HIS A 185 -28.75 20.99 -15.39
CA HIS A 185 -28.83 20.81 -13.93
C HIS A 185 -30.10 20.09 -13.46
N ALA A 186 -31.25 20.42 -14.06
CA ALA A 186 -32.53 19.78 -13.72
C ALA A 186 -32.56 18.27 -14.07
N ALA A 187 -31.95 17.89 -15.19
CA ALA A 187 -31.84 16.48 -15.60
C ALA A 187 -30.90 15.71 -14.66
N ILE A 188 -29.74 16.30 -14.37
CA ILE A 188 -28.75 15.74 -13.44
C ILE A 188 -29.33 15.55 -12.04
N GLN A 189 -30.11 16.51 -11.54
CA GLN A 189 -30.77 16.39 -10.24
C GLN A 189 -31.79 15.23 -10.21
N ARG A 190 -32.47 14.97 -11.32
CA ARG A 190 -33.36 13.80 -11.45
C ARG A 190 -32.57 12.50 -11.38
N HIS A 191 -31.47 12.41 -12.13
CA HIS A 191 -30.58 11.25 -12.12
C HIS A 191 -29.97 10.97 -10.73
N LEU A 192 -29.53 12.00 -10.00
CA LEU A 192 -29.03 11.83 -8.62
C LEU A 192 -30.12 11.37 -7.65
N THR A 193 -31.38 11.79 -7.86
CA THR A 193 -32.51 11.30 -7.06
C THR A 193 -32.80 9.83 -7.35
N GLU A 194 -32.78 9.43 -8.63
CA GLU A 194 -32.96 8.04 -9.05
C GLU A 194 -31.85 7.13 -8.51
N LEU A 195 -30.61 7.62 -8.46
CA LEU A 195 -29.47 6.88 -7.92
C LEU A 195 -29.61 6.59 -6.41
N LYS A 196 -30.45 7.30 -5.65
CA LYS A 196 -30.71 6.95 -4.24
C LYS A 196 -31.44 5.61 -4.08
N GLN A 197 -32.07 5.13 -5.15
CA GLN A 197 -32.86 3.89 -5.17
C GLN A 197 -32.18 2.79 -6.00
N LYS A 198 -30.97 3.03 -6.52
CA LYS A 198 -30.24 2.14 -7.41
C LYS A 198 -28.76 2.12 -7.03
N ASP A 199 -28.09 1.00 -7.28
CA ASP A 199 -26.64 0.91 -7.02
C ASP A 199 -25.81 1.64 -8.08
N SER A 200 -26.35 1.77 -9.29
CA SER A 200 -25.68 2.48 -10.39
C SER A 200 -26.66 3.08 -11.40
N LEU A 201 -26.17 4.06 -12.16
CA LEU A 201 -26.90 4.73 -13.23
C LEU A 201 -25.96 5.13 -14.37
N ARG A 202 -26.38 4.89 -15.62
CA ARG A 202 -25.68 5.28 -16.84
C ARG A 202 -26.53 6.24 -17.66
N PHE A 203 -25.96 7.35 -18.12
CA PHE A 203 -26.63 8.32 -18.98
C PHE A 203 -25.65 9.16 -19.80
N GLU A 204 -26.12 9.73 -20.90
CA GLU A 204 -25.36 10.69 -21.70
C GLU A 204 -25.68 12.13 -21.27
N THR A 205 -24.67 13.00 -21.31
CA THR A 205 -24.81 14.39 -20.89
C THR A 205 -23.77 15.28 -21.56
N ARG A 206 -23.87 16.59 -21.31
CA ARG A 206 -22.93 17.61 -21.75
C ARG A 206 -22.24 18.23 -20.54
N ARG A 207 -20.94 18.42 -20.64
CA ARG A 207 -20.10 18.94 -19.54
C ARG A 207 -19.30 20.16 -19.98
N LEU A 208 -19.00 21.02 -19.02
CA LEU A 208 -18.22 22.24 -19.22
C LEU A 208 -16.73 21.97 -19.02
N LYS A 209 -15.90 22.61 -19.83
CA LYS A 209 -14.47 22.78 -19.56
C LYS A 209 -14.20 24.12 -18.88
N LYS A 210 -12.99 24.29 -18.35
CA LYS A 210 -12.53 25.54 -17.75
C LYS A 210 -12.65 26.76 -18.67
N ASP A 211 -12.47 26.58 -19.97
CA ASP A 211 -12.60 27.63 -20.99
C ASP A 211 -14.06 27.94 -21.37
N GLY A 212 -15.04 27.29 -20.73
CA GLY A 212 -16.47 27.42 -21.02
C GLY A 212 -16.97 26.59 -22.20
N SER A 213 -16.08 25.90 -22.93
CA SER A 213 -16.50 25.00 -24.01
C SER A 213 -17.21 23.77 -23.46
N VAL A 214 -18.12 23.21 -24.28
CA VAL A 214 -18.94 22.06 -23.89
C VAL A 214 -18.50 20.82 -24.66
N PHE A 215 -18.46 19.67 -23.98
CA PHE A 215 -18.21 18.38 -24.60
C PHE A 215 -19.25 17.34 -24.18
N ALA A 216 -19.53 16.38 -25.07
CA ALA A 216 -20.39 15.25 -24.77
C ALA A 216 -19.65 14.20 -23.93
N ALA A 217 -20.34 13.64 -22.95
CA ALA A 217 -19.81 12.69 -21.99
C ALA A 217 -20.85 11.59 -21.74
N GLN A 218 -20.40 10.35 -21.69
CA GLN A 218 -21.20 9.26 -21.11
C GLN A 218 -20.78 9.09 -19.66
N MET A 219 -21.73 9.23 -18.75
CA MET A 219 -21.53 9.14 -17.31
C MET A 219 -22.01 7.78 -16.80
N ASP A 220 -21.13 7.09 -16.09
CA ASP A 220 -21.49 5.96 -15.24
C ASP A 220 -21.29 6.38 -13.78
N ILE A 221 -22.37 6.35 -13.01
CA ILE A 221 -22.32 6.70 -11.59
C ILE A 221 -22.62 5.46 -10.77
N VAL A 222 -21.73 5.14 -9.84
CA VAL A 222 -21.90 4.06 -8.88
C VAL A 222 -22.00 4.65 -7.48
N ASN A 223 -22.99 4.19 -6.71
CA ASN A 223 -23.12 4.51 -5.31
C ASN A 223 -22.29 3.51 -4.49
N ILE A 224 -21.25 3.99 -3.84
CA ILE A 224 -20.37 3.21 -2.97
C ILE A 224 -20.72 3.59 -1.54
N GLN A 225 -20.98 2.61 -0.68
CA GLN A 225 -21.16 2.87 0.75
C GLN A 225 -19.90 2.40 1.49
N ASP A 226 -19.38 3.23 2.38
CA ASP A 226 -18.36 2.76 3.33
C ASP A 226 -19.01 1.98 4.49
N ASP A 227 -18.17 1.30 5.28
CA ASP A 227 -18.61 0.51 6.45
C ASP A 227 -19.28 1.36 7.55
N GLN A 228 -19.16 2.70 7.48
CA GLN A 228 -19.80 3.65 8.39
C GLN A 228 -21.09 4.26 7.80
N GLY A 229 -21.53 3.81 6.62
CA GLY A 229 -22.71 4.30 5.92
C GLY A 229 -22.56 5.67 5.28
N GLN A 230 -21.35 6.24 5.19
CA GLN A 230 -21.09 7.41 4.36
C GLN A 230 -20.97 6.94 2.90
N GLY A 231 -21.88 7.44 2.06
CA GLY A 231 -21.84 7.16 0.63
C GLY A 231 -20.73 7.97 -0.06
N ALA A 232 -20.12 7.41 -1.09
CA ALA A 232 -19.31 8.08 -2.08
C ALA A 232 -19.90 7.79 -3.47
N LEU A 233 -19.84 8.76 -4.38
CA LEU A 233 -20.24 8.56 -5.78
C LEU A 233 -18.99 8.45 -6.63
N SER A 234 -18.79 7.31 -7.29
CA SER A 234 -17.77 7.18 -8.33
C SER A 234 -18.40 7.53 -9.68
N TYR A 235 -17.83 8.51 -10.37
CA TYR A 235 -18.24 8.97 -11.68
C TYR A 235 -17.20 8.53 -12.71
N HIS A 236 -17.58 7.68 -13.64
CA HIS A 236 -16.73 7.33 -14.78
C HIS A 236 -17.23 8.06 -16.01
N ASN A 237 -16.30 8.74 -16.69
CA ASN A 237 -16.55 9.41 -17.94
C ASN A 237 -15.71 8.75 -19.04
N SER A 238 -16.40 8.29 -20.08
CA SER A 238 -15.76 7.93 -21.35
C SER A 238 -16.16 8.97 -22.39
N SER A 239 -15.16 9.63 -22.98
CA SER A 239 -15.43 10.47 -24.15
C SER A 239 -15.72 9.54 -25.32
N GLY A 240 -16.98 9.48 -25.75
CA GLY A 240 -17.35 8.79 -26.98
C GLY A 240 -16.58 9.38 -28.15
N TYR A 241 -15.53 8.68 -28.61
CA TYR A 241 -14.81 9.02 -29.84
C TYR A 241 -15.74 8.68 -31.02
N HIS A 242 -16.77 9.50 -31.26
CA HIS A 242 -17.57 9.40 -32.48
C HIS A 242 -16.73 9.90 -33.66
N ARG A 243 -15.87 9.02 -34.16
CA ARG A 243 -15.36 9.11 -35.53
C ARG A 243 -16.57 8.92 -36.44
N LYS A 244 -17.22 10.02 -36.85
CA LYS A 244 -18.17 10.02 -37.96
C LYS A 244 -17.40 9.54 -39.21
N ASN A 245 -17.44 8.25 -39.50
CA ASN A 245 -17.10 7.75 -40.83
C ASN A 245 -18.16 8.31 -41.78
N LYS A 246 -17.81 9.42 -42.46
CA LYS A 246 -18.51 9.84 -43.68
C LYS A 246 -18.32 8.71 -44.70
N ALA A 247 -19.32 7.86 -44.86
CA ALA A 247 -19.45 7.03 -46.03
C ALA A 247 -19.53 7.97 -47.25
N ARG A 248 -18.43 8.06 -48.01
CA ARG A 248 -18.47 8.54 -49.39
C ARG A 248 -18.94 7.36 -50.24
N GLY A 249 -19.85 7.66 -51.15
CA GLY A 249 -20.71 6.69 -51.79
C GLY A 249 -20.05 5.87 -52.89
N CYS A 250 -20.80 4.85 -53.29
CA CYS A 250 -20.91 4.38 -54.66
C CYS A 250 -22.36 3.95 -54.86
N THR A 251 -23.09 4.73 -55.66
CA THR A 251 -24.30 4.29 -56.36
C THR A 251 -23.88 3.40 -57.55
N PRO A 252 -24.79 2.53 -58.05
CA PRO A 252 -24.47 1.26 -58.70
C PRO A 252 -23.86 1.39 -60.10
#